data_AF-A0A8J5UKG6-F1
#
_entry.id   AF-A0A8J5UKG6-F1
#
_cell.length_a   1.000
_cell.length_b   1.000
_cell.length_c   1.000
_cell.angle_alpha   90.00
_cell.angle_beta   90.00
_cell.angle_gamma   90.00
#
_symmetry.space_group_name_H-M   'P 1'
#
loop_
_entity.id
_entity.type
_entity.pdbx_description
1 polymer ?
#
loop_
_entity_poly.entity_id
_entity_poly.type
_entity_poly.pdbx_seq_one_letter_code
_entity_poly.pdbx_strand_id
1 'polypeptide(L)'
;MNNNDIEFKNELEDFEAFLESDFEPLQFANELLLATNGNDNPELDLATPIKKLRFDIDECDKRMSSIASSNYESLVANFSKIEGLQSILTDRMNPAVEQVNAPFKRIKQEIIEPYEEAVKLNNALKRIHLTLDLLRSASFFIFLIQQLEELQKPGARNAAEESGNKDLVRLAKLHVQIKQLYENAVLEKSKDVNILSIKLIRDYQPTETTRRAALISECSQILNKEFNHQSGINEKNQQLQTNLMALYILNKKEFFNVFDKATIVRQVNTAGGQLSRALQSPRNFTAIMSEVKEGAKEYFDKLEELLSVWHVFKENEDERISFLKEILLYYKENSLSDIFWSKLALKFKKNIAATMARGGPIAKNLRIYFEGLNNSISETFTSEYERELMLDALSLIGNK
;
A
#
# COMPACT_ATOMS: atom_id res chain seq x y z
N MET A 1 66.22 22.68 -64.90
CA MET A 1 66.58 23.28 -66.20
C MET A 1 65.74 24.54 -66.31
N ASN A 2 66.22 25.77 -66.14
CA ASN A 2 67.55 26.34 -66.05
C ASN A 2 67.66 27.22 -64.79
N ASN A 3 68.85 27.20 -64.21
CA ASN A 3 69.33 28.11 -63.17
C ASN A 3 69.07 29.57 -63.56
N ASN A 4 68.40 30.28 -62.67
CA ASN A 4 68.73 31.66 -62.34
C ASN A 4 68.77 31.69 -60.82
N ASP A 5 69.85 31.14 -60.25
CA ASP A 5 70.24 31.46 -58.88
C ASP A 5 70.62 32.94 -58.90
N ILE A 6 69.62 33.78 -58.68
CA ILE A 6 69.82 35.16 -58.27
C ILE A 6 70.42 35.03 -56.89
N GLU A 7 71.73 35.11 -56.84
CA GLU A 7 72.52 35.30 -55.64
C GLU A 7 71.94 36.54 -54.94
N PHE A 8 70.99 36.34 -54.02
CA PHE A 8 70.61 37.34 -53.04
C PHE A 8 71.87 37.57 -52.22
N LYS A 9 72.73 38.48 -52.68
CA LYS A 9 73.70 39.15 -51.83
C LYS A 9 72.92 39.51 -50.58
N ASN A 10 73.37 39.01 -49.44
CA ASN A 10 72.69 39.21 -48.18
C ASN A 10 72.86 40.71 -47.86
N GLU A 11 71.92 41.54 -48.35
CA GLU A 11 72.02 43.02 -48.37
C GLU A 11 72.06 43.63 -46.94
N LEU A 12 72.20 42.81 -45.90
CA LEU A 12 72.22 43.14 -44.49
C LEU A 12 73.49 42.68 -43.76
N GLU A 13 74.51 42.16 -44.46
CA GLU A 13 75.80 41.74 -43.86
C GLU A 13 76.46 42.86 -43.01
N ASP A 14 76.20 44.13 -43.33
CA ASP A 14 76.73 45.29 -42.57
C ASP A 14 75.94 45.61 -41.27
N PHE A 15 74.81 44.93 -41.03
CA PHE A 15 73.84 45.24 -39.97
C PHE A 15 73.54 44.05 -39.03
N GLU A 16 74.33 42.97 -39.09
CA GLU A 16 74.09 41.73 -38.33
C GLU A 16 73.98 41.96 -36.82
N ALA A 17 74.80 42.86 -36.26
CA ALA A 17 74.75 43.23 -34.84
C ALA A 17 73.38 43.75 -34.38
N PHE A 18 72.61 44.40 -35.26
CA PHE A 18 71.26 44.90 -34.92
C PHE A 18 70.19 43.79 -34.93
N LEU A 19 70.49 42.64 -35.52
CA LEU A 19 69.59 41.50 -35.67
C LEU A 19 69.82 40.43 -34.59
N GLU A 20 70.85 40.59 -33.76
CA GLU A 20 71.15 39.70 -32.63
C GLU A 20 70.04 39.78 -31.57
N SER A 21 69.67 38.64 -30.99
CA SER A 21 68.57 38.53 -30.02
C SER A 21 68.81 39.28 -28.71
N ASP A 22 70.05 39.66 -28.45
CA ASP A 22 70.60 40.29 -27.25
C ASP A 22 71.20 41.67 -27.55
N PHE A 23 70.83 42.29 -28.69
CA PHE A 23 71.28 43.63 -29.03
C PHE A 23 70.89 44.64 -27.94
N GLU A 24 71.91 45.18 -27.25
CA GLU A 24 71.77 46.19 -26.21
C GLU A 24 72.24 47.56 -26.73
N PRO A 25 71.33 48.52 -27.01
CA PRO A 25 71.66 49.78 -27.67
C PRO A 25 72.71 50.60 -26.92
N LEU A 26 72.72 50.54 -25.59
CA LEU A 26 73.66 51.27 -24.74
C LEU A 26 75.06 50.65 -24.77
N GLN A 27 75.15 49.32 -24.85
CA GLN A 27 76.43 48.63 -24.95
C GLN A 27 77.06 48.88 -26.31
N PHE A 28 76.26 48.74 -27.38
CA PHE A 28 76.69 49.06 -28.74
C PHE A 28 77.16 50.52 -28.88
N ALA A 29 76.42 51.48 -28.31
CA ALA A 29 76.82 52.89 -28.32
C ALA A 29 78.15 53.13 -27.58
N ASN A 30 78.37 52.44 -26.45
CA ASN A 30 79.62 52.53 -25.69
C ASN A 30 80.80 51.91 -26.45
N GLU A 31 80.61 50.74 -27.05
CA GLU A 31 81.63 50.10 -27.89
C GLU A 31 82.00 50.95 -29.10
N LEU A 32 81.01 51.58 -29.74
CA LEU A 32 81.22 52.49 -30.85
C LEU A 32 82.01 53.73 -30.43
N LEU A 33 81.69 54.31 -29.27
CA LEU A 33 82.42 55.45 -28.69
C LEU A 33 83.89 55.10 -28.41
N LEU A 34 84.14 53.91 -27.84
CA LEU A 34 85.49 53.41 -27.58
C LEU A 34 86.26 53.15 -28.89
N ALA A 35 85.60 52.56 -29.88
CA ALA A 35 86.19 52.24 -31.17
C ALA A 35 86.59 53.49 -32.00
N THR A 36 85.83 54.60 -31.88
CA THR A 36 86.14 55.82 -32.64
C THR A 36 87.15 56.75 -31.96
N ASN A 37 87.37 56.63 -30.65
CA ASN A 37 88.18 57.59 -29.90
C ASN A 37 89.59 57.10 -29.52
N GLY A 38 89.81 55.78 -29.37
CA GLY A 38 91.11 55.24 -28.96
C GLY A 38 91.59 55.71 -27.57
N ASN A 39 92.70 55.15 -27.08
CA ASN A 39 93.18 55.45 -25.70
C ASN A 39 94.11 56.68 -25.60
N ASP A 40 94.50 57.29 -26.72
CA ASP A 40 95.57 58.31 -26.75
C ASP A 40 95.06 59.73 -27.06
N ASN A 41 93.75 59.93 -27.23
CA ASN A 41 93.18 61.25 -27.49
C ASN A 41 92.73 61.94 -26.18
N PRO A 42 93.23 63.15 -25.87
CA PRO A 42 92.87 63.86 -24.63
C PRO A 42 91.49 64.52 -24.67
N GLU A 43 90.83 64.58 -25.83
CA GLU A 43 89.48 65.12 -26.00
C GLU A 43 88.56 64.07 -26.64
N LEU A 44 87.33 63.96 -26.10
CA LEU A 44 86.32 63.01 -26.56
C LEU A 44 85.64 63.54 -27.84
N ASP A 45 85.82 62.84 -28.96
CA ASP A 45 85.13 63.09 -30.21
C ASP A 45 83.81 62.30 -30.29
N LEU A 46 82.70 63.01 -30.09
CA LEU A 46 81.35 62.49 -30.27
C LEU A 46 80.83 62.67 -31.71
N ALA A 47 81.44 63.56 -32.50
CA ALA A 47 80.92 63.90 -33.83
C ALA A 47 81.10 62.73 -34.80
N THR A 48 82.24 62.04 -34.75
CA THR A 48 82.54 60.90 -35.61
C THR A 48 81.61 59.69 -35.39
N PRO A 49 81.42 59.16 -34.17
CA PRO A 49 80.49 58.05 -33.94
C PRO A 49 79.02 58.41 -34.23
N ILE A 50 78.58 59.64 -33.94
CA ILE A 50 77.24 60.12 -34.31
C ILE A 50 77.08 60.16 -35.83
N LYS A 51 78.10 60.62 -36.57
CA LYS A 51 78.06 60.66 -38.03
C LYS A 51 77.99 59.26 -38.64
N LYS A 52 78.68 58.28 -38.05
CA LYS A 52 78.62 56.88 -38.46
C LYS A 52 77.22 56.28 -38.24
N LEU A 53 76.65 56.43 -37.05
CA LEU A 53 75.27 55.96 -36.77
C LEU A 53 74.24 56.57 -37.72
N ARG A 54 74.36 57.87 -38.02
CA ARG A 54 73.45 58.54 -38.98
C ARG A 54 73.59 57.95 -40.39
N PHE A 55 74.82 57.67 -40.81
CA PHE A 55 75.05 57.03 -42.10
C PHE A 55 74.43 55.61 -42.14
N ASP A 56 74.61 54.84 -41.07
CA ASP A 56 74.05 53.48 -40.96
C ASP A 56 72.51 53.50 -40.98
N ILE A 57 71.87 54.46 -40.30
CA ILE A 57 70.41 54.67 -40.34
C ILE A 57 69.96 55.05 -41.76
N ASP A 58 70.61 56.04 -42.38
CA ASP A 58 70.25 56.50 -43.72
C ASP A 58 70.42 55.37 -44.76
N GLU A 59 71.40 54.49 -44.58
CA GLU A 59 71.64 53.33 -45.44
C GLU A 59 70.58 52.24 -45.21
N CYS A 60 70.22 51.95 -43.96
CA CYS A 60 69.10 51.07 -43.62
C CYS A 60 67.78 51.55 -44.26
N ASP A 61 67.47 52.84 -44.13
CA ASP A 61 66.26 53.42 -44.70
C ASP A 61 66.25 53.35 -46.23
N LYS A 62 67.40 53.56 -46.88
CA LYS A 62 67.56 53.38 -48.34
C LYS A 62 67.36 51.94 -48.76
N ARG A 63 68.00 50.98 -48.08
CA ARG A 63 67.88 49.55 -48.40
C ARG A 63 66.45 49.06 -48.17
N MET A 64 65.84 49.41 -47.04
CA MET A 64 64.44 49.09 -46.75
C MET A 64 63.49 49.69 -47.80
N SER A 65 63.73 50.93 -48.21
CA SER A 65 62.98 51.57 -49.30
C SER A 65 63.19 50.88 -50.65
N SER A 66 64.42 50.43 -50.94
CA SER A 66 64.76 49.70 -52.16
C SER A 66 64.09 48.32 -52.21
N ILE A 67 64.16 47.56 -51.11
CA ILE A 67 63.53 46.25 -50.97
C ILE A 67 62.01 46.38 -51.08
N ALA A 68 61.42 47.37 -50.40
CA ALA A 68 60.00 47.65 -50.48
C ALA A 68 59.58 48.07 -51.90
N SER A 69 60.39 48.89 -52.58
CA SER A 69 60.12 49.37 -53.94
C SER A 69 60.35 48.29 -55.01
N SER A 70 61.24 47.32 -54.78
CA SER A 70 61.50 46.21 -55.71
C SER A 70 60.51 45.07 -55.56
N ASN A 71 59.97 44.86 -54.35
CA ASN A 71 59.04 43.77 -54.03
C ASN A 71 57.59 44.25 -53.81
N TYR A 72 57.29 45.51 -54.14
CA TYR A 72 56.00 46.14 -53.88
C TYR A 72 54.82 45.31 -54.43
N GLU A 73 54.96 44.71 -55.62
CA GLU A 73 53.90 43.90 -56.23
C GLU A 73 53.53 42.68 -55.38
N SER A 74 54.53 41.98 -54.83
CA SER A 74 54.31 40.81 -53.97
C SER A 74 53.72 41.21 -52.62
N LEU A 75 54.15 42.34 -52.07
CA LEU A 75 53.63 42.87 -50.82
C LEU A 75 52.16 43.29 -50.97
N VAL A 76 51.83 44.03 -52.02
CA VAL A 76 50.46 44.44 -52.37
C VAL A 76 49.58 43.22 -52.62
N ALA A 77 50.05 42.23 -53.39
CA ALA A 77 49.31 41.01 -53.66
C ALA A 77 48.99 40.21 -52.39
N ASN A 78 49.94 40.12 -51.45
CA ASN A 78 49.71 39.47 -50.16
C ASN A 78 48.71 40.24 -49.30
N PHE A 79 48.80 41.58 -49.23
CA PHE A 79 47.81 42.39 -48.54
C PHE A 79 46.40 42.23 -49.15
N SER A 80 46.28 42.27 -50.47
CA SER A 80 45.00 42.02 -51.16
C SER A 80 44.45 40.61 -50.92
N LYS A 81 45.32 39.59 -50.81
CA LYS A 81 44.91 38.23 -50.49
C LYS A 81 44.44 38.09 -49.04
N ILE A 82 45.13 38.72 -48.10
CA ILE A 82 44.73 38.76 -46.68
C ILE A 82 43.40 39.48 -46.54
N GLU A 83 43.24 40.63 -47.19
CA GLU A 83 41.99 41.40 -47.21
C GLU A 83 40.85 40.61 -47.84
N GLY A 84 41.10 39.90 -48.95
CA GLY A 84 40.12 39.02 -49.58
C GLY A 84 39.72 37.82 -48.73
N LEU A 85 40.65 37.22 -47.98
CA LEU A 85 40.35 36.14 -47.05
C LEU A 85 39.60 36.63 -45.81
N GLN A 86 39.98 37.80 -45.29
CA GLN A 86 39.26 38.46 -44.19
C GLN A 86 37.84 38.81 -44.61
N SER A 87 37.61 39.35 -45.81
CA SER A 87 36.26 39.66 -46.28
C SER A 87 35.42 38.39 -46.42
N ILE A 88 35.96 37.31 -47.01
CA ILE A 88 35.25 36.02 -47.09
C ILE A 88 34.90 35.46 -45.70
N LEU A 89 35.84 35.51 -44.75
CA LEU A 89 35.62 35.04 -43.40
C LEU A 89 34.51 35.85 -42.69
N THR A 90 34.58 37.18 -42.81
CA THR A 90 33.70 38.11 -42.08
C THR A 90 32.32 38.19 -42.72
N ASP A 91 32.24 38.22 -44.05
CA ASP A 91 31.00 38.48 -44.79
C ASP A 91 30.22 37.22 -45.14
N ARG A 92 30.89 36.06 -45.22
CA ARG A 92 30.24 34.80 -45.63
C ARG A 92 30.31 33.74 -44.56
N MET A 93 31.50 33.47 -44.03
CA MET A 93 31.70 32.30 -43.17
C MET A 93 31.10 32.52 -41.78
N ASN A 94 31.39 33.64 -41.13
CA ASN A 94 30.84 33.98 -39.81
C ASN A 94 29.29 34.05 -39.84
N PRO A 95 28.65 34.76 -40.79
CA PRO A 95 27.19 34.82 -40.86
C PRO A 95 26.55 33.46 -41.15
N ALA A 96 27.16 32.64 -42.01
CA ALA A 96 26.63 31.30 -42.30
C ALA A 96 26.70 30.38 -41.06
N VAL A 97 27.80 30.42 -40.32
CA VAL A 97 27.94 29.66 -39.07
C VAL A 97 26.95 30.15 -38.01
N GLU A 98 26.76 31.46 -37.90
CA GLU A 98 25.78 32.04 -36.97
C GLU A 98 24.34 31.71 -37.37
N GLN A 99 24.02 31.72 -38.66
CA GLN A 99 22.72 31.32 -39.19
C GLN A 99 22.38 29.85 -38.90
N VAL A 100 23.37 28.98 -38.83
CA VAL A 100 23.19 27.56 -38.46
C VAL A 100 23.11 27.38 -36.95
N ASN A 101 23.93 28.09 -36.18
CA ASN A 101 23.96 27.97 -34.72
C ASN A 101 22.78 28.64 -34.02
N ALA A 102 22.26 29.74 -34.57
CA ALA A 102 21.16 30.48 -33.96
C ALA A 102 19.88 29.64 -33.78
N PRO A 103 19.40 28.88 -34.79
CA PRO A 103 18.28 27.96 -34.62
C PRO A 103 18.54 26.86 -33.58
N PHE A 104 19.76 26.30 -33.53
CA PHE A 104 20.10 25.25 -32.57
C PHE A 104 20.10 25.79 -31.14
N LYS A 105 20.71 26.97 -30.94
CA LYS A 105 20.69 27.67 -29.65
C LYS A 105 19.27 28.01 -29.23
N ARG A 106 18.44 28.46 -30.18
CA ARG A 106 17.02 28.73 -29.97
C ARG A 106 16.24 27.48 -29.57
N ILE A 107 16.40 26.36 -30.26
CA ILE A 107 15.75 25.07 -29.90
C ILE A 107 16.16 24.63 -28.50
N LYS A 108 17.46 24.73 -28.17
CA LYS A 108 17.95 24.37 -26.84
C LYS A 108 17.27 25.21 -25.75
N GLN A 109 17.23 26.52 -25.93
CA GLN A 109 16.70 27.46 -24.95
C GLN A 109 15.15 27.46 -24.87
N GLU A 110 14.47 27.39 -26.01
CA GLU A 110 13.01 27.51 -26.06
C GLU A 110 12.28 26.16 -25.91
N ILE A 111 12.96 25.03 -26.14
CA ILE A 111 12.32 23.71 -26.15
C ILE A 111 12.97 22.74 -25.16
N ILE A 112 14.29 22.52 -25.26
CA ILE A 112 14.96 21.47 -24.47
C ILE A 112 14.99 21.85 -22.99
N GLU A 113 15.48 23.05 -22.66
CA GLU A 113 15.59 23.52 -21.27
C GLU A 113 14.21 23.57 -20.56
N PRO A 114 13.14 24.14 -21.17
CA PRO A 114 11.79 24.10 -20.58
C PRO A 114 11.23 22.69 -20.44
N TYR A 115 11.50 21.80 -21.39
CA TYR A 115 11.07 20.41 -21.29
C TYR A 115 11.75 19.69 -20.11
N GLU A 116 13.06 19.84 -19.96
CA GLU A 116 13.80 19.25 -18.83
C GLU A 116 13.30 19.79 -17.49
N GLU A 117 13.01 21.09 -17.40
CA GLU A 117 12.41 21.70 -16.21
C GLU A 117 11.02 21.14 -15.92
N ALA A 118 10.17 21.01 -16.94
CA ALA A 118 8.85 20.41 -16.81
C ALA A 118 8.91 18.95 -16.35
N VAL A 119 9.87 18.15 -16.84
CA VAL A 119 10.09 16.77 -16.39
C VAL A 119 10.51 16.72 -14.92
N LYS A 120 11.42 17.62 -14.50
CA LYS A 120 11.83 17.74 -13.08
C LYS A 120 10.63 18.08 -12.20
N LEU A 121 9.82 19.07 -12.59
CA LEU A 121 8.64 19.48 -11.85
C LEU A 121 7.58 18.37 -11.78
N ASN A 122 7.33 17.67 -12.89
CA ASN A 122 6.41 16.54 -12.93
C ASN A 122 6.86 15.41 -11.99
N ASN A 123 8.17 15.11 -11.96
CA ASN A 123 8.71 14.11 -11.04
C ASN A 123 8.59 14.55 -9.57
N ALA A 124 8.80 15.84 -9.27
CA ALA A 124 8.55 16.38 -7.94
C ALA A 124 7.07 16.25 -7.55
N LEU A 125 6.15 16.57 -8.47
CA LEU A 125 4.71 16.47 -8.25
C LEU A 125 4.26 15.02 -8.00
N LYS A 126 4.78 14.06 -8.77
CA LYS A 126 4.53 12.63 -8.55
C LYS A 126 4.98 12.19 -7.15
N ARG A 127 6.16 12.62 -6.69
CA ARG A 127 6.65 12.32 -5.34
C ARG A 127 5.78 12.94 -4.26
N ILE A 128 5.35 14.19 -4.44
CA ILE A 128 4.43 14.87 -3.51
C ILE A 128 3.10 14.12 -3.44
N HIS A 129 2.53 13.73 -4.58
CA HIS A 129 1.28 12.99 -4.63
C HIS A 129 1.37 11.65 -3.89
N LEU A 130 2.42 10.86 -4.15
CA LEU A 130 2.67 9.61 -3.43
C LEU A 130 2.82 9.81 -1.92
N THR A 131 3.54 10.86 -1.51
CA THR A 131 3.74 11.19 -0.09
C THR A 131 2.42 11.58 0.56
N LEU A 132 1.61 12.38 -0.13
CA LEU A 132 0.32 12.89 0.38
C LEU A 132 -0.71 11.76 0.50
N ASP A 133 -0.73 10.82 -0.45
CA ASP A 133 -1.61 9.66 -0.38
C ASP A 133 -1.24 8.75 0.79
N LEU A 134 0.05 8.46 0.97
CA LEU A 134 0.53 7.75 2.16
C LEU A 134 0.15 8.46 3.45
N LEU A 135 0.33 9.78 3.51
CA LEU A 135 0.02 10.57 4.70
C LEU A 135 -1.49 10.55 5.01
N ARG A 136 -2.35 10.62 3.99
CA ARG A 136 -3.81 10.50 4.16
C ARG A 136 -4.19 9.13 4.70
N SER A 137 -3.66 8.06 4.10
CA SER A 137 -3.91 6.69 4.55
C SER A 137 -3.44 6.47 5.99
N ALA A 138 -2.25 6.97 6.34
CA ALA A 138 -1.72 6.92 7.70
C ALA A 138 -2.57 7.74 8.70
N SER A 139 -2.99 8.94 8.31
CA SER A 139 -3.83 9.80 9.16
C SER A 139 -5.19 9.14 9.42
N PHE A 140 -5.80 8.55 8.38
CA PHE A 140 -7.05 7.80 8.53
C PHE A 140 -6.88 6.60 9.47
N PHE A 141 -5.79 5.85 9.33
CA PHE A 141 -5.47 4.75 10.24
C PHE A 141 -5.33 5.23 11.69
N ILE A 142 -4.55 6.29 11.94
CA ILE A 142 -4.38 6.86 13.29
C ILE A 142 -5.72 7.29 13.86
N PHE A 143 -6.57 7.94 13.06
CA PHE A 143 -7.90 8.36 13.48
C PHE A 143 -8.80 7.17 13.87
N LEU A 144 -8.73 6.04 13.14
CA LEU A 144 -9.44 4.82 13.51
C LEU A 144 -8.93 4.23 14.83
N ILE A 145 -7.61 4.19 15.03
CA ILE A 145 -7.01 3.70 16.28
C ILE A 145 -7.41 4.59 17.44
N GLN A 146 -7.38 5.92 17.27
CA GLN A 146 -7.79 6.85 18.32
C GLN A 146 -9.25 6.63 18.74
N GLN A 147 -10.17 6.50 17.76
CA GLN A 147 -11.58 6.19 18.07
C GLN A 147 -11.73 4.83 18.77
N LEU A 148 -10.96 3.83 18.36
CA LEU A 148 -10.97 2.50 18.97
C LEU A 148 -10.48 2.58 20.42
N GLU A 149 -9.41 3.32 20.70
CA GLU A 149 -8.89 3.51 22.05
C GLU A 149 -9.86 4.30 22.94
N GLU A 150 -10.49 5.34 22.41
CA GLU A 150 -11.50 6.12 23.14
C GLU A 150 -12.67 5.25 23.62
N LEU A 151 -13.15 4.33 22.78
CA LEU A 151 -14.23 3.40 23.13
C LEU A 151 -13.77 2.26 24.05
N GLN A 152 -12.48 1.92 24.07
CA GLN A 152 -11.91 0.85 24.89
C GLN A 152 -11.40 1.31 26.26
N LYS A 153 -11.41 2.63 26.55
CA LYS A 153 -10.92 3.15 27.83
C LYS A 153 -11.68 2.53 29.02
N PRO A 154 -10.96 2.02 30.05
CA PRO A 154 -11.57 1.49 31.25
C PRO A 154 -12.27 2.63 31.99
N GLY A 155 -13.61 2.66 31.90
CA GLY A 155 -14.48 3.76 32.32
C GLY A 155 -15.59 4.05 31.31
N ALA A 156 -15.30 3.93 30.00
CA ALA A 156 -16.30 4.07 28.94
C ALA A 156 -17.31 2.91 28.93
N ARG A 157 -16.88 1.69 29.28
CA ARG A 157 -17.75 0.52 29.42
C ARG A 157 -18.73 0.59 30.59
N ASN A 158 -18.40 1.31 31.67
CA ASN A 158 -19.32 1.52 32.79
C ASN A 158 -20.34 2.62 32.47
N ALA A 159 -19.96 3.61 31.65
CA ALA A 159 -20.90 4.59 31.10
C ALA A 159 -21.77 4.02 29.94
N ALA A 160 -21.40 2.88 29.36
CA ALA A 160 -22.17 2.20 28.32
C ALA A 160 -23.49 1.57 28.84
N GLU A 161 -23.63 1.41 30.16
CA GLU A 161 -24.92 1.11 30.78
C GLU A 161 -25.91 2.29 30.65
N GLU A 162 -25.41 3.55 30.57
CA GLU A 162 -26.22 4.76 30.41
C GLU A 162 -26.32 5.25 28.94
N SER A 163 -25.27 5.08 28.10
CA SER A 163 -25.30 5.45 26.66
C SER A 163 -25.98 4.41 25.76
N GLY A 164 -26.27 3.23 26.32
CA GLY A 164 -26.76 2.05 25.62
C GLY A 164 -25.64 1.38 24.84
N ASN A 165 -25.70 0.05 24.75
CA ASN A 165 -24.72 -0.84 24.11
C ASN A 165 -24.40 -0.59 22.60
N LYS A 166 -24.73 0.58 22.05
CA LYS A 166 -24.36 1.08 20.71
C LYS A 166 -22.85 1.22 20.52
N ASP A 167 -22.11 1.50 21.59
CA ASP A 167 -20.65 1.64 21.55
C ASP A 167 -19.95 0.32 21.21
N LEU A 168 -20.52 -0.83 21.60
CA LEU A 168 -20.00 -2.15 21.25
C LEU A 168 -20.13 -2.44 19.74
N VAL A 169 -21.28 -2.10 19.15
CA VAL A 169 -21.50 -2.27 17.70
C VAL A 169 -20.59 -1.34 16.91
N ARG A 170 -20.38 -0.11 17.38
CA ARG A 170 -19.41 0.82 16.79
C ARG A 170 -17.99 0.28 16.88
N LEU A 171 -17.59 -0.26 18.03
CA LEU A 171 -16.29 -0.90 18.23
C LEU A 171 -16.09 -2.08 17.27
N ALA A 172 -17.10 -2.94 17.11
CA ALA A 172 -17.08 -4.04 16.14
C ALA A 172 -16.84 -3.55 14.71
N LYS A 173 -17.53 -2.48 14.29
CA LYS A 173 -17.34 -1.86 12.97
C LYS A 173 -15.94 -1.29 12.78
N LEU A 174 -15.37 -0.63 13.80
CA LEU A 174 -14.00 -0.09 13.73
C LEU A 174 -12.96 -1.20 13.53
N HIS A 175 -13.06 -2.31 14.27
CA HIS A 175 -12.21 -3.48 14.08
C HIS A 175 -12.33 -4.06 12.65
N VAL A 176 -13.53 -4.07 12.07
CA VAL A 176 -13.73 -4.50 10.67
C VAL A 176 -13.10 -3.51 9.69
N GLN A 177 -13.26 -2.20 9.89
CA GLN A 177 -12.64 -1.19 9.04
C GLN A 177 -11.11 -1.28 9.05
N ILE A 178 -10.51 -1.44 10.23
CA ILE A 178 -9.06 -1.63 10.37
C ILE A 178 -8.61 -2.91 9.65
N LYS A 179 -9.35 -4.02 9.81
CA LYS A 179 -9.07 -5.27 9.08
C LYS A 179 -9.15 -5.08 7.57
N GLN A 180 -10.18 -4.39 7.08
CA GLN A 180 -10.35 -4.10 5.65
C GLN A 180 -9.19 -3.24 5.10
N LEU A 181 -8.67 -2.28 5.88
CA LEU A 181 -7.48 -1.53 5.49
C LEU A 181 -6.27 -2.44 5.26
N TYR A 182 -6.01 -3.39 6.15
CA TYR A 182 -4.93 -4.36 5.97
C TYR A 182 -5.18 -5.28 4.76
N GLU A 183 -6.41 -5.77 4.58
CA GLU A 183 -6.77 -6.64 3.44
C GLU A 183 -6.61 -5.91 2.10
N ASN A 184 -7.12 -4.68 2.00
CA ASN A 184 -6.98 -3.84 0.81
C ASN A 184 -5.51 -3.56 0.49
N ALA A 185 -4.70 -3.26 1.52
CA ALA A 185 -3.28 -3.02 1.33
C ALA A 185 -2.49 -4.25 0.83
N VAL A 186 -2.95 -5.46 1.19
CA VAL A 186 -2.39 -6.73 0.68
C VAL A 186 -2.83 -7.01 -0.76
N LEU A 187 -4.03 -6.56 -1.16
CA LEU A 187 -4.53 -6.69 -2.53
C LEU A 187 -3.83 -5.71 -3.49
N GLU A 188 -3.47 -4.52 -3.02
CA GLU A 188 -2.76 -3.48 -3.78
C GLU A 188 -1.24 -3.76 -3.99
N LYS A 189 -0.82 -5.03 -4.05
CA LYS A 189 0.60 -5.42 -4.27
C LYS A 189 1.24 -4.84 -5.53
N SER A 190 0.45 -4.31 -6.47
CA SER A 190 0.94 -3.67 -7.70
C SER A 190 1.46 -2.24 -7.50
N LYS A 191 1.18 -1.59 -6.37
CA LYS A 191 1.76 -0.29 -6.02
C LYS A 191 3.03 -0.51 -5.19
N ASP A 192 4.18 -0.06 -5.68
CA ASP A 192 5.48 -0.16 -4.99
C ASP A 192 5.48 0.48 -3.59
N VAL A 193 4.53 1.39 -3.33
CA VAL A 193 4.39 2.12 -2.07
C VAL A 193 2.94 2.03 -1.60
N ASN A 194 2.71 1.36 -0.47
CA ASN A 194 1.39 1.21 0.16
C ASN A 194 1.45 1.54 1.67
N ILE A 195 0.29 1.54 2.33
CA ILE A 195 0.18 1.85 3.78
C ILE A 195 1.03 0.91 4.67
N LEU A 196 1.32 -0.32 4.22
CA LEU A 196 2.15 -1.29 4.96
C LEU A 196 3.64 -1.00 4.88
N SER A 197 4.07 -0.10 3.99
CA SER A 197 5.44 0.43 3.99
C SER A 197 5.76 1.20 5.28
N ILE A 198 4.73 1.69 5.98
CA ILE A 198 4.86 2.42 7.25
C ILE A 198 5.01 1.42 8.40
N LYS A 199 6.20 1.41 9.00
CA LYS A 199 6.56 0.49 10.10
C LYS A 199 5.55 0.51 11.26
N LEU A 200 5.11 1.68 11.70
CA LEU A 200 4.14 1.82 12.80
C LEU A 200 2.85 1.05 12.54
N ILE A 201 2.32 1.14 11.31
CA ILE A 201 1.06 0.50 10.92
C ILE A 201 1.25 -1.01 10.84
N ARG A 202 2.34 -1.45 10.19
CA ARG A 202 2.68 -2.87 10.11
C ARG A 202 2.86 -3.51 11.49
N ASP A 203 3.57 -2.85 12.38
CA ASP A 203 3.89 -3.38 13.71
C ASP A 203 2.65 -3.39 14.64
N TYR A 204 1.60 -2.62 14.34
CA TYR A 204 0.33 -2.65 15.08
C TYR A 204 -0.59 -3.82 14.70
N GLN A 205 -0.41 -4.43 13.52
CA GLN A 205 -1.27 -5.51 13.02
C GLN A 205 -1.44 -6.71 13.99
N PRO A 206 -0.38 -7.20 14.68
CA PRO A 206 -0.52 -8.28 15.66
C PRO A 206 -1.34 -7.86 16.88
N THR A 207 -1.15 -6.62 17.35
CA THR A 207 -1.90 -6.04 18.47
C THR A 207 -3.39 -5.97 18.14
N GLU A 208 -3.72 -5.47 16.95
CA GLU A 208 -5.10 -5.40 16.46
C GLU A 208 -5.74 -6.80 16.37
N THR A 209 -5.01 -7.76 15.81
CA THR A 209 -5.48 -9.16 15.69
C THR A 209 -5.81 -9.75 17.06
N THR A 210 -4.94 -9.50 18.04
CA THR A 210 -5.13 -9.96 19.43
C THR A 210 -6.32 -9.28 20.10
N ARG A 211 -6.45 -7.95 19.98
CA ARG A 211 -7.58 -7.18 20.54
C ARG A 211 -8.92 -7.62 19.94
N ARG A 212 -8.97 -7.79 18.62
CA ARG A 212 -10.16 -8.28 17.92
C ARG A 212 -10.54 -9.70 18.37
N ALA A 213 -9.57 -10.59 18.55
CA ALA A 213 -9.82 -11.94 19.04
C ALA A 213 -10.35 -11.94 20.49
N ALA A 214 -9.81 -11.08 21.35
CA ALA A 214 -10.29 -10.91 22.72
C ALA A 214 -11.75 -10.42 22.75
N LEU A 215 -12.10 -9.44 21.92
CA LEU A 215 -13.48 -8.95 21.81
C LEU A 215 -14.45 -10.02 21.32
N ILE A 216 -14.06 -10.83 20.33
CA ILE A 216 -14.86 -11.97 19.85
C ILE A 216 -15.09 -12.96 20.99
N SER A 217 -14.05 -13.28 21.77
CA SER A 217 -14.16 -14.18 22.92
C SER A 217 -15.08 -13.62 24.00
N GLU A 218 -14.98 -12.33 24.30
CA GLU A 218 -15.83 -11.65 25.28
C GLU A 218 -17.32 -11.67 24.86
N CYS A 219 -17.62 -11.27 23.62
CA CYS A 219 -18.98 -11.36 23.09
C CYS A 219 -19.51 -12.80 23.15
N SER A 220 -18.69 -13.79 22.79
CA SER A 220 -19.07 -15.19 22.82
C SER A 220 -19.39 -15.67 24.24
N GLN A 221 -18.62 -15.25 25.25
CA GLN A 221 -18.86 -15.59 26.65
C GLN A 221 -20.16 -14.97 27.17
N ILE A 222 -20.40 -13.69 26.87
CA ILE A 222 -21.63 -13.00 27.27
C ILE A 222 -22.83 -13.66 26.61
N LEU A 223 -22.79 -13.97 25.32
CA LEU A 223 -23.89 -14.65 24.63
C LEU A 223 -24.20 -16.01 25.25
N ASN A 224 -23.18 -16.83 25.52
CA ASN A 224 -23.38 -18.10 26.20
C ASN A 224 -24.02 -17.92 27.59
N LYS A 225 -23.62 -16.90 28.35
CA LYS A 225 -24.21 -16.59 29.66
C LYS A 225 -25.67 -16.14 29.54
N GLU A 226 -25.98 -15.24 28.62
CA GLU A 226 -27.32 -14.68 28.46
C GLU A 226 -28.32 -15.72 27.95
N PHE A 227 -27.94 -16.55 26.98
CA PHE A 227 -28.78 -17.68 26.54
C PHE A 227 -28.88 -18.80 27.59
N ASN A 228 -27.98 -18.82 28.60
CA ASN A 228 -28.07 -19.80 29.67
C ASN A 228 -29.28 -19.60 30.58
N HIS A 229 -29.70 -18.35 30.78
CA HIS A 229 -30.80 -18.01 31.66
C HIS A 229 -32.08 -17.78 30.86
N GLN A 230 -33.16 -18.44 31.27
CA GLN A 230 -34.47 -18.32 30.60
C GLN A 230 -35.04 -16.89 30.69
N SER A 231 -34.59 -16.10 31.68
CA SER A 231 -34.85 -14.67 31.81
C SER A 231 -34.07 -13.79 30.82
N GLY A 232 -33.00 -14.31 30.22
CA GLY A 232 -32.17 -13.59 29.26
C GLY A 232 -32.78 -13.52 27.86
N ILE A 233 -33.69 -14.44 27.53
CA ILE A 233 -34.44 -14.48 26.26
C ILE A 233 -35.67 -13.56 26.39
N ASN A 234 -35.42 -12.26 26.27
CA ASN A 234 -36.44 -11.22 26.33
C ASN A 234 -36.08 -10.11 25.34
N GLU A 235 -37.08 -9.55 24.66
CA GLU A 235 -36.93 -8.43 23.73
C GLU A 235 -36.23 -7.21 24.35
N LYS A 236 -36.40 -7.01 25.66
CA LYS A 236 -35.79 -5.89 26.40
C LYS A 236 -34.29 -6.09 26.68
N ASN A 237 -33.73 -7.26 26.41
CA ASN A 237 -32.32 -7.55 26.65
C ASN A 237 -31.44 -6.92 25.55
N GLN A 238 -31.19 -5.62 25.68
CA GLN A 238 -30.33 -4.87 24.76
C GLN A 238 -28.89 -5.39 24.76
N GLN A 239 -28.41 -5.96 25.87
CA GLN A 239 -27.07 -6.53 25.95
C GLN A 239 -26.93 -7.76 25.06
N LEU A 240 -27.91 -8.67 25.09
CA LEU A 240 -27.95 -9.83 24.20
C LEU A 240 -28.04 -9.42 22.73
N GLN A 241 -28.93 -8.47 22.39
CA GLN A 241 -29.08 -7.97 21.03
C GLN A 241 -27.78 -7.37 20.46
N THR A 242 -27.13 -6.50 21.23
CA THR A 242 -25.92 -5.80 20.79
C THR A 242 -24.71 -6.71 20.70
N ASN A 243 -24.59 -7.69 21.60
CA ASN A 243 -23.53 -8.70 21.50
C ASN A 243 -23.74 -9.64 20.30
N LEU A 244 -24.98 -10.01 19.97
CA LEU A 244 -25.28 -10.79 18.76
C LEU A 244 -24.88 -10.00 17.50
N MET A 245 -25.27 -8.73 17.46
CA MET A 245 -24.94 -7.84 16.35
C MET A 245 -23.43 -7.60 16.21
N ALA A 246 -22.74 -7.34 17.32
CA ALA A 246 -21.30 -7.14 17.33
C ALA A 246 -20.57 -8.41 16.87
N LEU A 247 -20.96 -9.59 17.35
CA LEU A 247 -20.35 -10.85 16.94
C LEU A 247 -20.61 -11.16 15.46
N TYR A 248 -21.82 -10.90 14.96
CA TYR A 248 -22.16 -11.06 13.55
C TYR A 248 -21.28 -10.17 12.65
N ILE A 249 -21.11 -8.90 13.02
CA ILE A 249 -20.25 -7.95 12.29
C ILE A 249 -18.78 -8.38 12.34
N LEU A 250 -18.29 -8.77 13.53
CA LEU A 250 -16.89 -9.16 13.72
C LEU A 250 -16.55 -10.47 12.98
N ASN A 251 -17.39 -11.49 13.10
CA ASN A 251 -17.15 -12.82 12.53
C ASN A 251 -18.46 -13.62 12.39
N LYS A 252 -19.05 -13.60 11.18
CA LYS A 252 -20.26 -14.36 10.83
C LYS A 252 -20.16 -15.85 11.15
N LYS A 253 -19.00 -16.49 10.92
CA LYS A 253 -18.83 -17.94 11.19
C LYS A 253 -18.88 -18.24 12.68
N GLU A 254 -18.22 -17.41 13.49
CA GLU A 254 -18.23 -17.60 14.94
C GLU A 254 -19.60 -17.28 15.54
N PHE A 255 -20.30 -16.28 14.99
CA PHE A 255 -21.69 -16.01 15.34
C PHE A 255 -22.58 -17.25 15.21
N PHE A 256 -22.60 -17.91 14.04
CA PHE A 256 -23.45 -19.09 13.84
C PHE A 256 -23.05 -20.26 14.75
N ASN A 257 -21.74 -20.44 14.99
CA ASN A 257 -21.20 -21.48 15.88
C ASN A 257 -21.61 -21.27 17.34
N VAL A 258 -21.46 -20.03 17.85
CA VAL A 258 -21.85 -19.68 19.22
C VAL A 258 -23.36 -19.75 19.39
N PHE A 259 -24.12 -19.23 18.42
CA PHE A 259 -25.58 -19.31 18.42
C PHE A 259 -26.06 -20.76 18.49
N ASP A 260 -25.58 -21.64 17.59
CA ASP A 260 -25.96 -23.05 17.56
C ASP A 260 -25.65 -23.77 18.87
N LYS A 261 -24.47 -23.51 19.44
CA LYS A 261 -24.05 -24.11 20.72
C LYS A 261 -24.90 -23.65 21.90
N ALA A 262 -25.16 -22.35 21.98
CA ALA A 262 -25.84 -21.73 23.12
C ALA A 262 -27.35 -22.02 23.14
N THR A 263 -27.97 -22.17 21.96
CA THR A 263 -29.42 -22.36 21.83
C THR A 263 -29.76 -23.82 21.44
N ILE A 264 -29.55 -24.18 20.17
CA ILE A 264 -30.04 -25.43 19.57
C ILE A 264 -29.36 -26.65 20.19
N VAL A 265 -28.03 -26.74 20.11
CA VAL A 265 -27.27 -27.91 20.59
C VAL A 265 -27.44 -28.11 22.10
N ARG A 266 -27.54 -27.01 22.85
CA ARG A 266 -27.81 -27.09 24.30
C ARG A 266 -29.17 -27.70 24.58
N GLN A 267 -30.23 -27.25 23.89
CA GLN A 267 -31.54 -27.86 24.05
C GLN A 267 -31.58 -29.32 23.58
N VAL A 268 -30.92 -29.64 22.47
CA VAL A 268 -30.75 -31.04 22.01
C VAL A 268 -30.04 -31.88 23.08
N ASN A 269 -29.07 -31.31 23.80
CA ASN A 269 -28.37 -32.00 24.87
C ASN A 269 -29.27 -32.28 26.08
N THR A 270 -30.06 -31.29 26.51
CA THR A 270 -31.02 -31.41 27.61
C THR A 270 -32.11 -32.42 27.28
N ALA A 271 -32.81 -32.23 26.16
CA ALA A 271 -33.88 -33.10 25.69
C ALA A 271 -33.38 -34.53 25.43
N GLY A 272 -32.23 -34.68 24.77
CA GLY A 272 -31.62 -35.98 24.52
C GLY A 272 -31.24 -36.72 25.82
N GLY A 273 -30.85 -36.00 26.86
CA GLY A 273 -30.59 -36.56 28.20
C GLY A 273 -31.86 -36.97 28.94
N GLN A 274 -32.95 -36.21 28.82
CA GLN A 274 -34.27 -36.59 29.35
C GLN A 274 -34.80 -37.85 28.64
N LEU A 275 -34.80 -37.86 27.30
CA LEU A 275 -35.25 -39.01 26.51
C LEU A 275 -34.39 -40.25 26.74
N SER A 276 -33.06 -40.11 26.86
CA SER A 276 -32.19 -41.24 27.17
C SER A 276 -32.47 -41.86 28.55
N ARG A 277 -32.89 -41.05 29.54
CA ARG A 277 -33.34 -41.56 30.85
C ARG A 277 -34.72 -42.21 30.75
N ALA A 278 -35.62 -41.63 29.94
CA ALA A 278 -36.93 -42.19 29.67
C ALA A 278 -36.85 -43.60 29.03
N LEU A 279 -35.87 -43.85 28.15
CA LEU A 279 -35.63 -45.17 27.57
C LEU A 279 -35.24 -46.25 28.61
N GLN A 280 -34.67 -45.85 29.76
CA GLN A 280 -34.36 -46.78 30.85
C GLN A 280 -35.62 -47.13 31.67
N SER A 281 -36.66 -46.30 31.61
CA SER A 281 -37.95 -46.50 32.28
C SER A 281 -39.12 -46.19 31.33
N PRO A 282 -39.48 -47.14 30.44
CA PRO A 282 -40.45 -46.92 29.37
C PRO A 282 -41.83 -46.44 29.83
N ARG A 283 -42.21 -46.70 31.10
CA ARG A 283 -43.52 -46.28 31.66
C ARG A 283 -43.73 -44.77 31.69
N ASN A 284 -42.64 -43.99 31.80
CA ASN A 284 -42.72 -42.53 31.86
C ASN A 284 -42.39 -41.87 30.51
N PHE A 285 -42.19 -42.67 29.46
CA PHE A 285 -41.72 -42.17 28.16
C PHE A 285 -42.70 -41.18 27.54
N THR A 286 -43.99 -41.47 27.56
CA THR A 286 -45.04 -40.58 27.01
C THR A 286 -45.07 -39.23 27.71
N ALA A 287 -45.03 -39.22 29.04
CA ALA A 287 -45.00 -37.99 29.82
C ALA A 287 -43.74 -37.16 29.53
N ILE A 288 -42.55 -37.78 29.51
CA ILE A 288 -41.29 -37.10 29.23
C ILE A 288 -41.23 -36.60 27.78
N MET A 289 -41.77 -37.36 26.82
CA MET A 289 -41.82 -36.93 25.42
C MET A 289 -42.74 -35.71 25.25
N SER A 290 -43.90 -35.71 25.92
CA SER A 290 -44.79 -34.54 25.91
C SER A 290 -44.13 -33.31 26.54
N GLU A 291 -43.45 -33.48 27.67
CA GLU A 291 -42.71 -32.40 28.34
C GLU A 291 -41.59 -31.84 27.44
N VAL A 292 -40.84 -32.71 26.77
CA VAL A 292 -39.79 -32.30 25.81
C VAL A 292 -40.40 -31.54 24.64
N LYS A 293 -41.52 -32.00 24.09
CA LYS A 293 -42.20 -31.35 22.96
C LYS A 293 -42.72 -29.97 23.35
N GLU A 294 -43.45 -29.87 24.46
CA GLU A 294 -44.02 -28.61 24.93
C GLU A 294 -42.92 -27.61 25.33
N GLY A 295 -41.90 -28.07 26.06
CA GLY A 295 -40.78 -27.24 26.46
C GLY A 295 -39.91 -26.76 25.29
N ALA A 296 -39.70 -27.60 24.27
CA ALA A 296 -39.00 -27.20 23.05
C ALA A 296 -39.82 -26.17 22.27
N LYS A 297 -41.13 -26.39 22.10
CA LYS A 297 -42.02 -25.45 21.42
C LYS A 297 -42.02 -24.09 22.10
N GLU A 298 -42.24 -24.04 23.41
CA GLU A 298 -42.26 -22.77 24.16
C GLU A 298 -40.93 -22.02 24.05
N TYR A 299 -39.81 -22.74 24.07
CA TYR A 299 -38.48 -22.14 23.94
C TYR A 299 -38.23 -21.56 22.54
N PHE A 300 -38.52 -22.33 21.48
CA PHE A 300 -38.25 -21.90 20.11
C PHE A 300 -39.25 -20.84 19.63
N ASP A 301 -40.52 -20.91 20.02
CA ASP A 301 -41.51 -19.86 19.71
C ASP A 301 -41.04 -18.50 20.27
N LYS A 302 -40.60 -18.48 21.55
CA LYS A 302 -40.04 -17.27 22.19
C LYS A 302 -38.74 -16.78 21.52
N LEU A 303 -37.87 -17.71 21.11
CA LEU A 303 -36.61 -17.37 20.47
C LEU A 303 -36.83 -16.82 19.06
N GLU A 304 -37.74 -17.42 18.29
CA GLU A 304 -38.11 -16.96 16.95
C GLU A 304 -38.77 -15.58 16.99
N GLU A 305 -39.69 -15.34 17.93
CA GLU A 305 -40.30 -14.02 18.16
C GLU A 305 -39.20 -12.98 18.41
N LEU A 306 -38.30 -13.24 19.35
CA LEU A 306 -37.19 -12.34 19.68
C LEU A 306 -36.25 -12.08 18.49
N LEU A 307 -35.88 -13.12 17.72
CA LEU A 307 -35.00 -12.99 16.56
C LEU A 307 -35.70 -12.36 15.35
N SER A 308 -37.03 -12.36 15.31
CA SER A 308 -37.81 -11.68 14.29
C SER A 308 -37.81 -10.16 14.49
N VAL A 309 -37.82 -9.71 15.75
CA VAL A 309 -37.79 -8.29 16.13
C VAL A 309 -36.39 -7.69 15.96
N TRP A 310 -35.34 -8.48 16.15
CA TRP A 310 -33.97 -8.00 16.05
C TRP A 310 -33.45 -8.05 14.61
N HIS A 311 -32.82 -6.96 14.18
CA HIS A 311 -32.41 -6.75 12.78
C HIS A 311 -30.90 -6.62 12.63
N VAL A 312 -30.41 -7.05 11.48
CA VAL A 312 -29.04 -6.95 11.01
C VAL A 312 -28.98 -6.01 9.81
N PHE A 313 -27.91 -5.22 9.70
CA PHE A 313 -27.61 -4.45 8.50
C PHE A 313 -26.80 -5.31 7.53
N LYS A 314 -27.26 -5.46 6.29
CA LYS A 314 -26.46 -6.06 5.22
C LYS A 314 -25.42 -5.06 4.73
N GLU A 315 -24.25 -5.57 4.32
CA GLU A 315 -23.07 -4.77 3.98
C GLU A 315 -23.27 -3.84 2.76
N ASN A 316 -24.34 -3.98 1.97
CA ASN A 316 -24.54 -3.25 0.71
C ASN A 316 -25.97 -2.74 0.42
N GLU A 317 -26.95 -2.98 1.29
CA GLU A 317 -28.34 -2.56 1.08
C GLU A 317 -28.89 -1.98 2.39
N ASP A 318 -29.62 -0.87 2.31
CA ASP A 318 -30.37 -0.27 3.44
C ASP A 318 -31.49 -1.19 3.96
N GLU A 319 -31.64 -2.38 3.38
CA GLU A 319 -32.57 -3.41 3.80
C GLU A 319 -32.14 -4.06 5.12
N ARG A 320 -33.02 -3.93 6.12
CA ARG A 320 -32.89 -4.60 7.40
C ARG A 320 -33.44 -6.01 7.29
N ILE A 321 -32.60 -7.00 7.53
CA ILE A 321 -33.02 -8.40 7.58
C ILE A 321 -33.08 -8.82 9.05
N SER A 322 -34.15 -9.51 9.46
CA SER A 322 -34.24 -10.05 10.81
C SER A 322 -33.17 -11.13 11.05
N PHE A 323 -32.66 -11.24 12.27
CA PHE A 323 -31.72 -12.30 12.61
C PHE A 323 -32.31 -13.68 12.31
N LEU A 324 -33.61 -13.86 12.54
CA LEU A 324 -34.31 -15.10 12.23
C LEU A 324 -34.15 -15.47 10.76
N LYS A 325 -34.45 -14.55 9.83
CA LYS A 325 -34.35 -14.83 8.38
C LYS A 325 -32.91 -15.15 7.96
N GLU A 326 -31.93 -14.44 8.50
CA GLU A 326 -30.51 -14.70 8.21
C GLU A 326 -30.06 -16.10 8.72
N ILE A 327 -30.51 -16.49 9.92
CA ILE A 327 -30.22 -17.80 10.50
C ILE A 327 -30.88 -18.92 9.70
N LEU A 328 -32.15 -18.78 9.36
CA LEU A 328 -32.88 -19.77 8.55
C LEU A 328 -32.27 -19.93 7.16
N LEU A 329 -31.84 -18.83 6.53
CA LEU A 329 -31.10 -18.88 5.26
C LEU A 329 -29.76 -19.60 5.38
N TYR A 330 -29.03 -19.41 6.48
CA TYR A 330 -27.76 -20.09 6.73
C TYR A 330 -27.93 -21.60 6.87
N TYR A 331 -28.95 -22.04 7.61
CA TYR A 331 -29.24 -23.46 7.84
C TYR A 331 -30.05 -24.11 6.71
N LYS A 332 -30.66 -23.33 5.83
CA LYS A 332 -31.57 -23.79 4.75
C LYS A 332 -32.79 -24.53 5.27
N GLU A 333 -33.33 -24.06 6.40
CA GLU A 333 -34.48 -24.67 7.09
C GLU A 333 -35.59 -23.63 7.28
N ASN A 334 -36.81 -24.10 7.52
CA ASN A 334 -37.99 -23.22 7.61
C ASN A 334 -38.24 -22.69 9.04
N SER A 335 -37.85 -23.45 10.07
CA SER A 335 -37.97 -23.06 11.47
C SER A 335 -36.76 -23.51 12.31
N LEU A 336 -36.54 -22.87 13.45
CA LEU A 336 -35.55 -23.31 14.43
C LEU A 336 -35.96 -24.63 15.09
N SER A 337 -37.27 -24.88 15.19
CA SER A 337 -37.84 -26.15 15.67
C SER A 337 -37.40 -27.32 14.77
N ASP A 338 -37.45 -27.15 13.44
CA ASP A 338 -37.05 -28.20 12.48
C ASP A 338 -35.57 -28.57 12.64
N ILE A 339 -34.70 -27.57 12.83
CA ILE A 339 -33.26 -27.77 13.08
C ILE A 339 -33.07 -28.56 14.38
N PHE A 340 -33.80 -28.19 15.43
CA PHE A 340 -33.75 -28.88 16.72
C PHE A 340 -34.17 -30.34 16.60
N TRP A 341 -35.33 -30.62 16.00
CA TRP A 341 -35.85 -31.99 15.88
C TRP A 341 -34.98 -32.86 15.00
N SER A 342 -34.44 -32.35 13.90
CA SER A 342 -33.49 -33.07 13.05
C SER A 342 -32.23 -33.48 13.83
N LYS A 343 -31.63 -32.55 14.58
CA LYS A 343 -30.44 -32.82 15.41
C LYS A 343 -30.77 -33.75 16.60
N LEU A 344 -31.92 -33.57 17.24
CA LEU A 344 -32.36 -34.40 18.36
C LEU A 344 -32.63 -35.82 17.91
N ALA A 345 -33.36 -36.03 16.81
CA ALA A 345 -33.66 -37.34 16.25
C ALA A 345 -32.36 -38.09 15.91
N LEU A 346 -31.39 -37.42 15.27
CA LEU A 346 -30.08 -38.02 14.96
C LEU A 346 -29.33 -38.43 16.23
N LYS A 347 -29.31 -37.58 17.26
CA LYS A 347 -28.66 -37.90 18.55
C LYS A 347 -29.39 -39.04 19.27
N PHE A 348 -30.71 -39.01 19.26
CA PHE A 348 -31.57 -40.01 19.88
C PHE A 348 -31.40 -41.39 19.21
N LYS A 349 -31.39 -41.42 17.87
CA LYS A 349 -31.09 -42.60 17.06
C LYS A 349 -29.73 -43.21 17.41
N LYS A 350 -28.68 -42.38 17.55
CA LYS A 350 -27.35 -42.84 17.99
C LYS A 350 -27.36 -43.43 19.41
N ASN A 351 -28.08 -42.81 20.34
CA ASN A 351 -28.20 -43.32 21.72
C ASN A 351 -28.95 -44.66 21.77
N ILE A 352 -30.00 -44.82 20.97
CA ILE A 352 -30.73 -46.08 20.81
C ILE A 352 -29.83 -47.15 20.21
N ALA A 353 -29.14 -46.84 19.10
CA ALA A 353 -28.21 -47.77 18.44
C ALA A 353 -27.15 -48.29 19.42
N ALA A 354 -26.54 -47.40 20.19
CA ALA A 354 -25.55 -47.76 21.21
C ALA A 354 -26.14 -48.63 22.33
N THR A 355 -27.38 -48.36 22.74
CA THR A 355 -28.08 -49.16 23.76
C THR A 355 -28.43 -50.56 23.23
N MET A 356 -28.92 -50.65 21.99
CA MET A 356 -29.26 -51.90 21.32
C MET A 356 -28.01 -52.77 21.06
N ALA A 357 -26.90 -52.16 20.63
CA ALA A 357 -25.63 -52.86 20.41
C ALA A 357 -25.05 -53.47 21.70
N ARG A 358 -25.28 -52.86 22.86
CA ARG A 358 -24.85 -53.39 24.17
C ARG A 358 -25.63 -54.64 24.61
N GLY A 359 -26.82 -54.90 24.06
CA GLY A 359 -27.58 -56.15 24.29
C GLY A 359 -28.05 -56.40 25.73
N GLY A 360 -27.99 -55.41 26.62
CA GLY A 360 -28.32 -55.55 28.05
C GLY A 360 -29.83 -55.62 28.35
N PRO A 361 -30.22 -55.66 29.65
CA PRO A 361 -31.62 -55.70 30.08
C PRO A 361 -32.48 -54.57 29.51
N ILE A 362 -31.89 -53.36 29.39
CA ILE A 362 -32.54 -52.19 28.81
C ILE A 362 -32.91 -52.44 27.34
N ALA A 363 -32.01 -53.01 26.54
CA ALA A 363 -32.27 -53.31 25.13
C ALA A 363 -33.39 -54.36 24.95
N LYS A 364 -33.45 -55.35 25.84
CA LYS A 364 -34.55 -56.33 25.85
C LYS A 364 -35.89 -55.68 26.22
N ASN A 365 -35.90 -54.81 27.24
CA ASN A 365 -37.09 -54.06 27.62
C ASN A 365 -37.57 -53.13 26.50
N LEU A 366 -36.67 -52.44 25.81
CA LEU A 366 -37.03 -51.59 24.67
C LEU A 366 -37.72 -52.36 23.54
N ARG A 367 -37.32 -53.60 23.27
CA ARG A 367 -38.01 -54.46 22.28
C ARG A 367 -39.42 -54.83 22.73
N ILE A 368 -39.61 -55.13 24.02
CA ILE A 368 -40.93 -55.48 24.57
C ILE A 368 -41.87 -54.29 24.51
N TYR A 369 -41.37 -53.08 24.79
CA TYR A 369 -42.16 -51.86 24.80
C TYR A 369 -42.19 -51.11 23.46
N PHE A 370 -41.66 -51.69 22.37
CA PHE A 370 -41.51 -51.01 21.08
C PHE A 370 -42.83 -50.47 20.50
N GLU A 371 -43.88 -51.29 20.50
CA GLU A 371 -45.21 -50.86 20.02
C GLU A 371 -45.78 -49.72 20.89
N GLY A 372 -45.58 -49.80 22.21
CA GLY A 372 -45.99 -48.73 23.14
C GLY A 372 -45.24 -47.42 22.91
N LEU A 373 -43.94 -47.48 22.57
CA LEU A 373 -43.15 -46.30 22.23
C LEU A 373 -43.60 -45.68 20.89
N ASN A 374 -43.90 -46.49 19.88
CA ASN A 374 -44.40 -46.00 18.59
C ASN A 374 -45.78 -45.33 18.72
N ASN A 375 -46.68 -45.95 19.49
CA ASN A 375 -47.99 -45.37 19.77
C ASN A 375 -47.84 -44.05 20.54
N SER A 376 -46.96 -44.02 21.54
CA SER A 376 -46.66 -42.80 22.29
C SER A 376 -46.16 -41.66 21.41
N ILE A 377 -45.28 -41.92 20.44
CA ILE A 377 -44.82 -40.87 19.51
C ILE A 377 -45.95 -40.44 18.57
N SER A 378 -46.73 -41.41 18.07
CA SER A 378 -47.85 -41.13 17.17
C SER A 378 -48.97 -40.30 17.83
N GLU A 379 -49.19 -40.48 19.13
CA GLU A 379 -50.14 -39.71 19.93
C GLU A 379 -49.59 -38.34 20.34
N THR A 380 -48.27 -38.24 20.58
CA THR A 380 -47.65 -36.99 21.06
C THR A 380 -47.41 -35.98 19.94
N PHE A 381 -47.07 -36.42 18.72
CA PHE A 381 -46.73 -35.51 17.62
C PHE A 381 -47.90 -35.29 16.67
N THR A 382 -48.25 -34.02 16.46
CA THR A 382 -49.27 -33.56 15.51
C THR A 382 -48.68 -33.22 14.13
N SER A 383 -47.40 -32.85 14.09
CA SER A 383 -46.66 -32.60 12.86
C SER A 383 -46.18 -33.91 12.25
N GLU A 384 -46.46 -34.12 10.96
CA GLU A 384 -46.03 -35.31 10.23
C GLU A 384 -44.50 -35.42 10.15
N TYR A 385 -43.81 -34.29 9.96
CA TYR A 385 -42.36 -34.23 9.85
C TYR A 385 -41.64 -34.62 11.16
N GLU A 386 -42.01 -34.01 12.28
CA GLU A 386 -41.41 -34.30 13.59
C GLU A 386 -41.67 -35.76 14.01
N ARG A 387 -42.88 -36.25 13.72
CA ARG A 387 -43.29 -37.64 13.97
C ARG A 387 -42.42 -38.62 13.18
N GLU A 388 -42.24 -38.40 11.88
CA GLU A 388 -41.44 -39.30 11.03
C GLU A 388 -39.98 -39.36 11.48
N LEU A 389 -39.37 -38.22 11.82
CA LEU A 389 -37.98 -38.18 12.31
C LEU A 389 -37.78 -39.00 13.58
N MET A 390 -38.72 -38.90 14.53
CA MET A 390 -38.63 -39.61 15.80
C MET A 390 -38.99 -41.09 15.66
N LEU A 391 -39.91 -41.45 14.77
CA LEU A 391 -40.20 -42.85 14.43
C LEU A 391 -39.02 -43.52 13.69
N ASP A 392 -38.35 -42.82 12.77
CA ASP A 392 -37.10 -43.31 12.15
C ASP A 392 -36.02 -43.57 13.19
N ALA A 393 -35.91 -42.70 14.22
CA ALA A 393 -34.97 -42.94 15.31
C ALA A 393 -35.31 -44.21 16.12
N LEU A 394 -36.59 -44.54 16.31
CA LEU A 394 -37.05 -45.76 16.99
C LEU A 394 -36.94 -47.03 16.12
N SER A 395 -36.95 -46.91 14.80
CA SER A 395 -36.92 -48.07 13.87
C SER A 395 -35.77 -49.05 14.14
N LEU A 396 -34.64 -48.56 14.67
CA LEU A 396 -33.49 -49.37 15.07
C LEU A 396 -33.77 -50.38 16.20
N ILE A 397 -34.86 -50.20 16.96
CA ILE A 397 -35.30 -51.12 18.00
C ILE A 397 -36.02 -52.32 17.37
N GLY A 398 -36.83 -52.06 16.34
CA GLY A 398 -37.65 -53.04 15.63
C GLY A 398 -36.88 -53.89 14.62
N ASN A 399 -35.74 -53.41 14.12
CA ASN A 399 -34.88 -54.19 13.24
C ASN A 399 -34.25 -55.38 13.99
N LYS A 400 -34.79 -56.56 13.72
CA LYS A 400 -34.14 -57.86 13.86
C LYS A 400 -33.82 -58.40 12.48
#